data_AF-A0A2N2X7E8-F1
#
_entry.id   AF-A0A2N2X7E8-F1
#
_cell.length_a   1.000
_cell.length_b   1.000
_cell.length_c   1.000
_cell.angle_alpha   90.00
_cell.angle_beta   90.00
_cell.angle_gamma   90.00
#
_symmetry.space_group_name_H-M   'P 1'
#
loop_
_entity.id
_entity.type
_entity.pdbx_description
1 polymer ?
#
loop_
_entity_poly.entity_id
_entity_poly.type
_entity_poly.pdbx_seq_one_letter_code
_entity_poly.pdbx_strand_id
1 'polypeptide(L)'
;MKINNIFKKLVKEDYYLITIFFVMTITIILKSYFNPSGYLSPDSIYYLSLAQNLLDSYSFYIYGWDMKLEFFAIWPVGYPILIFIVAKLTGLPVFLASKLLSILLIGLVLIFFRKLFNKNAYLYGLIFFSASLIEIYSFSWSETVFIFCLVWFSTSMYLLISNIKKNALIYLSILFSSLFLFLSRYIGAFSFGLIGLIGLYYFFIKKDNSKSIILISIALINLALMSLYLHHNFIESGYITGTPRSFAPQSNAHLLFMVINSFILEISFFSNNVIWKNIAYPILLIILLFIKYQKSIINQKTNKQFIILPSVFSSIGLVYLLFMIFLSWNGFIEELYYRLLAPGIFLIFIAIISYFENHLRPKYFNLFKILLLSISIYSWIINVPFQVYKDIKNPNYERINKFNIKYIYVKKEI
;
A
#
# COMPACT_ATOMS: atom_id res chain seq x y z
N MET A 1 13.41 22.56 -24.54
CA MET A 1 12.03 22.38 -24.02
C MET A 1 11.67 23.66 -23.25
N LYS A 2 10.81 24.54 -23.80
CA LYS A 2 10.52 25.86 -23.19
C LYS A 2 9.78 25.68 -21.86
N ILE A 3 10.27 26.36 -20.82
CA ILE A 3 9.79 26.38 -19.43
C ILE A 3 8.39 27.04 -19.28
N ASN A 4 7.83 27.61 -20.34
CA ASN A 4 6.60 28.41 -20.31
C ASN A 4 5.26 27.61 -20.33
N ASN A 5 5.25 26.34 -19.92
CA ASN A 5 4.00 25.54 -19.88
C ASN A 5 3.78 24.82 -18.54
N ILE A 6 4.34 25.36 -17.46
CA ILE A 6 4.31 24.71 -16.13
C ILE A 6 2.93 24.81 -15.46
N PHE A 7 2.10 25.79 -15.81
CA PHE A 7 0.73 25.90 -15.30
C PHE A 7 -0.30 25.67 -16.41
N LYS A 8 -0.52 24.39 -16.77
CA LYS A 8 -1.79 24.03 -17.42
C LYS A 8 -2.92 24.43 -16.47
N LYS A 9 -3.90 25.18 -16.98
CA LYS A 9 -5.10 25.55 -16.22
C LYS A 9 -5.76 24.28 -15.66
N LEU A 10 -6.00 24.26 -14.35
CA LEU A 10 -6.70 23.16 -13.68
C LEU A 10 -8.05 22.93 -14.37
N VAL A 11 -8.36 21.67 -14.67
CA VAL A 11 -9.68 21.29 -15.19
C VAL A 11 -10.57 20.78 -14.05
N LYS A 12 -11.88 20.68 -14.30
CA LYS A 12 -12.88 20.27 -13.30
C LYS A 12 -12.48 18.99 -12.55
N GLU A 13 -11.90 18.02 -13.26
CA GLU A 13 -11.51 16.73 -12.69
C GLU A 13 -10.31 16.82 -11.74
N ASP A 14 -9.45 17.84 -11.89
CA ASP A 14 -8.33 18.08 -10.97
C ASP A 14 -8.85 18.50 -9.59
N TYR A 15 -9.94 19.28 -9.54
CA TYR A 15 -10.57 19.66 -8.27
C TYR A 15 -11.10 18.45 -7.49
N TYR A 16 -11.61 17.41 -8.17
CA TYR A 16 -12.04 16.19 -7.47
C TYR A 16 -10.87 15.44 -6.82
N LEU A 17 -9.71 15.37 -7.48
CA LEU A 17 -8.51 14.79 -6.88
C LEU A 17 -8.02 15.61 -5.69
N ILE A 18 -8.02 16.93 -5.82
CA ILE A 18 -7.67 17.86 -4.74
C ILE A 18 -8.62 17.66 -3.54
N THR A 19 -9.94 17.53 -3.78
CA THR A 19 -10.91 17.23 -2.73
C THR A 19 -10.61 15.90 -2.03
N ILE A 20 -10.34 14.82 -2.79
CA ILE A 20 -9.98 13.52 -2.21
C ILE A 20 -8.72 13.65 -1.33
N PHE A 21 -7.70 14.36 -1.82
CA PHE A 21 -6.47 14.62 -1.07
C PHE A 21 -6.74 15.37 0.25
N PHE A 22 -7.53 16.45 0.21
CA PHE A 22 -7.89 17.22 1.41
C PHE A 22 -8.72 16.39 2.39
N VAL A 23 -9.71 15.64 1.91
CA VAL A 23 -10.54 14.76 2.76
C VAL A 23 -9.67 13.71 3.46
N MET A 24 -8.73 13.07 2.75
CA MET A 24 -7.80 12.13 3.38
C MET A 24 -6.84 12.81 4.35
N THR A 25 -6.37 14.01 4.05
CA THR A 25 -5.50 14.79 4.94
C THR A 25 -6.23 15.08 6.26
N ILE A 26 -7.46 15.58 6.18
CA ILE A 26 -8.32 15.83 7.35
C ILE A 26 -8.58 14.52 8.09
N THR A 27 -8.83 13.43 7.37
CA THR A 27 -9.06 12.10 7.97
C THR A 27 -7.88 11.64 8.82
N ILE A 28 -6.66 11.69 8.28
CA ILE A 28 -5.44 11.29 8.99
C ILE A 28 -5.25 12.15 10.24
N ILE A 29 -5.43 13.48 10.12
CA ILE A 29 -5.29 14.42 11.24
C ILE A 29 -6.33 14.14 12.32
N LEU A 30 -7.62 14.08 11.97
CA LEU A 30 -8.72 13.87 12.93
C LEU A 30 -8.57 12.53 13.65
N LYS A 31 -8.33 11.45 12.91
CA LYS A 31 -8.15 10.12 13.50
C LYS A 31 -6.92 10.11 14.42
N SER A 32 -5.78 10.62 13.97
CA SER A 32 -4.57 10.67 14.80
C SER A 32 -4.72 11.59 16.03
N TYR A 33 -5.52 12.64 15.97
CA TYR A 33 -5.68 13.58 17.08
C TYR A 33 -6.67 13.07 18.14
N PHE A 34 -7.82 12.54 17.71
CA PHE A 34 -8.89 12.14 18.62
C PHE A 34 -8.77 10.70 19.11
N ASN A 35 -7.99 9.86 18.44
CA ASN A 35 -7.77 8.51 18.92
C ASN A 35 -6.77 8.53 20.09
N PRO A 36 -7.05 7.84 21.20
CA PRO A 36 -6.21 7.97 22.37
C PRO A 36 -4.79 7.38 22.24
N SER A 37 -4.53 6.50 21.27
CA SER A 37 -3.17 6.02 20.97
C SER A 37 -2.47 6.85 19.89
N GLY A 38 -3.10 7.89 19.36
CA GLY A 38 -2.57 8.67 18.23
C GLY A 38 -2.53 7.90 16.92
N TYR A 39 -3.30 6.81 16.80
CA TYR A 39 -3.14 5.83 15.72
C TYR A 39 -1.70 5.29 15.65
N LEU A 40 -1.19 4.86 16.81
CA LEU A 40 0.07 4.12 16.93
C LEU A 40 -0.20 2.67 17.29
N SER A 41 0.47 1.77 16.57
CA SER A 41 0.60 0.36 16.93
C SER A 41 2.03 0.08 17.41
N PRO A 42 2.34 -1.13 17.89
CA PRO A 42 3.71 -1.44 18.25
C PRO A 42 4.72 -1.31 17.10
N ASP A 43 4.35 -1.68 15.87
CA ASP A 43 5.20 -1.43 14.70
C ASP A 43 5.47 0.07 14.51
N SER A 44 4.44 0.91 14.69
CA SER A 44 4.59 2.36 14.61
C SER A 44 5.63 2.86 15.59
N ILE A 45 5.62 2.34 16.81
CA ILE A 45 6.58 2.71 17.85
C ILE A 45 8.01 2.38 17.41
N TYR A 46 8.22 1.16 16.91
CA TYR A 46 9.52 0.73 16.38
C TYR A 46 10.03 1.65 15.27
N TYR A 47 9.18 2.00 14.31
CA TYR A 47 9.57 2.91 13.21
C TYR A 47 9.88 4.32 13.71
N LEU A 48 9.08 4.86 14.64
CA LEU A 48 9.29 6.19 15.20
C LEU A 48 10.55 6.25 16.07
N SER A 49 10.81 5.21 16.87
CA SER A 49 12.01 5.12 17.70
C SER A 49 13.27 5.11 16.84
N LEU A 50 13.31 4.31 15.76
CA LEU A 50 14.47 4.33 14.86
C LEU A 50 14.62 5.70 14.19
N ALA A 51 13.53 6.31 13.71
CA ALA A 51 13.59 7.64 13.11
C ALA A 51 14.11 8.71 14.08
N GLN A 52 13.70 8.63 15.36
CA GLN A 52 14.15 9.53 16.42
C GLN A 52 15.64 9.30 16.72
N ASN A 53 16.06 8.05 16.85
CA ASN A 53 17.47 7.72 17.07
C ASN A 53 18.37 8.27 15.98
N LEU A 54 17.95 8.21 14.71
CA LEU A 54 18.69 8.81 13.59
C LEU A 54 18.76 10.35 13.67
N LEU A 55 17.74 11.03 14.22
CA LEU A 55 17.79 12.49 14.46
C LEU A 55 18.78 12.85 15.56
N ASP A 56 18.76 12.07 16.64
CA ASP A 56 19.60 12.27 17.82
C ASP A 56 21.04 11.78 17.59
N SER A 57 21.37 11.39 16.35
CA SER A 57 22.67 10.86 15.92
C SER A 57 23.08 9.56 16.61
N TYR A 58 22.09 8.82 17.11
CA TYR A 58 22.25 7.43 17.51
C TYR A 58 22.25 6.52 16.27
N SER A 59 22.80 5.31 16.43
CA SER A 59 22.93 4.29 15.39
C SER A 59 21.58 3.59 15.08
N PHE A 60 21.60 2.55 14.24
CA PHE A 60 20.41 1.77 13.86
C PHE A 60 19.85 0.85 14.96
N TYR A 61 20.20 1.10 16.23
CA TYR A 61 19.78 0.29 17.35
C TYR A 61 18.59 0.94 18.05
N ILE A 62 17.68 0.13 18.57
CA ILE A 62 16.49 0.56 19.30
C ILE A 62 16.30 -0.31 20.54
N TYR A 63 15.52 0.16 21.51
CA TYR A 63 15.13 -0.66 22.65
C TYR A 63 13.95 -1.57 22.26
N GLY A 64 14.18 -2.88 22.41
CA GLY A 64 13.19 -3.93 22.22
C GLY A 64 12.11 -3.94 23.30
N TRP A 65 11.12 -4.84 23.14
CA TRP A 65 10.03 -4.97 24.12
C TRP A 65 10.48 -5.39 25.52
N ASP A 66 11.61 -6.10 25.59
CA ASP A 66 12.29 -6.56 26.80
C ASP A 66 13.30 -5.53 27.33
N MET A 67 13.27 -4.30 26.79
CA MET A 67 14.17 -3.19 27.11
C MET A 67 15.65 -3.47 26.83
N LYS A 68 15.96 -4.45 25.98
CA LYS A 68 17.32 -4.65 25.48
C LYS A 68 17.57 -3.82 24.23
N LEU A 69 18.81 -3.37 24.10
CA LEU A 69 19.24 -2.69 22.89
C LEU A 69 19.41 -3.73 21.76
N GLU A 70 18.69 -3.55 20.66
CA GLU A 70 18.66 -4.47 19.53
C GLU A 70 18.87 -3.71 18.22
N PHE A 71 19.58 -4.33 17.27
CA PHE A 71 19.71 -3.78 15.93
C PHE A 71 18.36 -3.80 15.20
N PHE A 72 17.97 -2.70 14.56
CA PHE A 72 16.72 -2.62 13.82
C PHE A 72 16.77 -3.45 12.53
N ALA A 73 16.35 -4.70 12.64
CA ALA A 73 16.22 -5.60 11.48
C ALA A 73 14.86 -6.32 11.41
N ILE A 74 13.98 -6.13 12.40
CA ILE A 74 12.62 -6.72 12.41
C ILE A 74 11.81 -6.31 11.17
N TRP A 75 12.06 -5.09 10.67
CA TRP A 75 11.56 -4.57 9.41
C TRP A 75 12.71 -3.94 8.62
N PRO A 76 12.58 -3.77 7.30
CA PRO A 76 13.50 -2.94 6.52
C PRO A 76 13.50 -1.47 6.97
N VAL A 77 14.66 -0.81 6.87
CA VAL A 77 14.86 0.57 7.38
C VAL A 77 14.28 1.68 6.49
N GLY A 78 13.75 1.37 5.30
CA GLY A 78 13.35 2.39 4.33
C GLY A 78 12.22 3.30 4.84
N TYR A 79 11.19 2.76 5.50
CA TYR A 79 10.14 3.59 6.10
C TYR A 79 10.64 4.51 7.22
N PRO A 80 11.36 4.03 8.26
CA PRO A 80 11.87 4.90 9.32
C PRO A 80 12.89 5.93 8.81
N ILE A 81 13.72 5.59 7.81
CA ILE A 81 14.60 6.57 7.15
C ILE A 81 13.79 7.68 6.46
N LEU A 82 12.69 7.35 5.78
CA LEU A 82 11.82 8.36 5.17
C LEU A 82 11.18 9.26 6.23
N ILE A 83 10.76 8.72 7.38
CA ILE A 83 10.26 9.52 8.50
C ILE A 83 11.36 10.46 9.01
N PHE A 84 12.56 9.94 9.24
CA PHE A 84 13.73 10.74 9.65
C PHE A 84 14.01 11.88 8.66
N ILE A 85 14.00 11.62 7.36
CA ILE A 85 14.22 12.65 6.33
C ILE A 85 13.15 13.74 6.42
N VAL A 86 11.86 13.36 6.52
CA VAL A 86 10.76 14.33 6.64
C VAL A 86 10.90 15.13 7.93
N ALA A 87 11.20 14.49 9.06
CA ALA A 87 11.39 15.16 10.35
C ALA A 87 12.55 16.16 10.29
N LYS A 88 13.71 15.73 9.75
CA LYS A 88 14.90 16.56 9.58
C LYS A 88 14.67 17.77 8.67
N LEU A 89 13.95 17.59 7.56
CA LEU A 89 13.68 18.67 6.60
C LEU A 89 12.62 19.66 7.10
N THR A 90 11.68 19.22 7.92
CA THR A 90 10.54 20.05 8.37
C THR A 90 10.68 20.58 9.80
N GLY A 91 11.59 20.02 10.60
CA GLY A 91 11.68 20.29 12.04
C GLY A 91 10.53 19.70 12.85
N LEU A 92 9.65 18.89 12.24
CA LEU A 92 8.53 18.27 12.94
C LEU A 92 9.00 17.08 13.80
N PRO A 93 8.37 16.83 14.97
CA PRO A 93 8.55 15.59 15.71
C PRO A 93 8.27 14.37 14.82
N VAL A 94 8.99 13.27 15.03
CA VAL A 94 8.89 12.05 14.20
C VAL A 94 7.45 11.54 14.06
N PHE A 95 6.62 11.71 15.10
CA PHE A 95 5.20 11.40 15.05
C PHE A 95 4.48 12.18 13.93
N LEU A 96 4.55 13.52 13.95
CA LEU A 96 3.91 14.36 12.94
C LEU A 96 4.56 14.18 11.56
N ALA A 97 5.88 14.00 11.51
CA ALA A 97 6.60 13.71 10.29
C ALA A 97 6.08 12.42 9.62
N SER A 98 5.77 11.38 10.40
CA SER A 98 5.19 10.14 9.87
C SER A 98 3.80 10.33 9.27
N LYS A 99 2.95 11.18 9.88
CA LYS A 99 1.62 11.49 9.33
C LYS A 99 1.73 12.35 8.07
N LEU A 100 2.63 13.33 8.07
CA LEU A 100 2.94 14.14 6.90
C LEU A 100 3.45 13.26 5.75
N LEU A 101 4.32 12.29 6.02
CA LEU A 101 4.79 11.32 5.03
C LEU A 101 3.61 10.53 4.42
N SER A 102 2.69 10.01 5.23
CA SER A 102 1.48 9.34 4.71
C SER A 102 0.66 10.24 3.79
N ILE A 103 0.46 11.51 4.17
CA ILE A 103 -0.25 12.51 3.35
C ILE A 103 0.46 12.73 2.02
N LEU A 104 1.78 12.95 2.05
CA LEU A 104 2.59 13.16 0.84
C LEU A 104 2.50 11.95 -0.12
N LEU A 105 2.52 10.73 0.41
CA LEU A 105 2.41 9.50 -0.38
C LEU A 105 1.05 9.37 -1.06
N ILE A 106 -0.05 9.76 -0.41
CA ILE A 106 -1.38 9.85 -1.06
C ILE A 106 -1.31 10.83 -2.23
N GLY A 107 -0.76 12.03 -2.01
CA GLY A 107 -0.59 13.03 -3.06
C GLY A 107 0.18 12.49 -4.27
N LEU A 108 1.27 11.76 -4.03
CA LEU A 108 2.06 11.13 -5.10
C LEU A 108 1.26 10.05 -5.85
N VAL A 109 0.51 9.20 -5.16
CA VAL A 109 -0.36 8.20 -5.82
C VAL A 109 -1.45 8.88 -6.67
N LEU A 110 -2.07 9.96 -6.17
CA LEU A 110 -3.06 10.72 -6.94
C LEU A 110 -2.45 11.39 -8.19
N ILE A 111 -1.18 11.80 -8.14
CA ILE A 111 -0.44 12.29 -9.32
C ILE A 111 -0.24 11.16 -10.34
N PHE A 112 0.09 9.93 -9.90
CA PHE A 112 0.14 8.77 -10.78
C PHE A 112 -1.22 8.52 -11.44
N PHE A 113 -2.30 8.53 -10.66
CA PHE A 113 -3.65 8.37 -11.20
C PHE A 113 -4.01 9.44 -12.22
N ARG A 114 -3.65 10.70 -11.96
CA ARG A 114 -3.88 11.78 -12.91
C ARG A 114 -3.17 11.55 -14.23
N LYS A 115 -1.91 11.08 -14.19
CA LYS A 115 -1.12 10.78 -15.40
C LYS A 115 -1.62 9.57 -16.16
N LEU A 116 -2.17 8.56 -15.48
CA LEU A 116 -2.64 7.32 -16.09
C LEU A 116 -4.06 7.42 -16.64
N PHE A 117 -4.98 8.03 -15.89
CA PHE A 117 -6.42 7.93 -16.13
C PHE A 117 -7.07 9.26 -16.53
N ASN A 118 -6.28 10.34 -16.63
CA ASN A 118 -6.72 11.66 -17.07
C ASN A 118 -8.03 12.10 -16.39
N LYS A 119 -9.14 12.19 -17.13
CA LYS A 119 -10.43 12.70 -16.64
C LYS A 119 -11.06 11.80 -15.58
N ASN A 120 -10.81 10.49 -15.62
CA ASN A 120 -11.41 9.54 -14.68
C ASN A 120 -10.53 9.24 -13.46
N ALA A 121 -9.38 9.92 -13.32
CA ALA A 121 -8.42 9.70 -12.23
C ALA A 121 -9.02 9.78 -10.82
N TYR A 122 -10.01 10.65 -10.61
CA TYR A 122 -10.67 10.78 -9.31
C TYR A 122 -11.38 9.48 -8.87
N LEU A 123 -11.87 8.66 -9.81
CA LEU A 123 -12.52 7.38 -9.49
C LEU A 123 -11.54 6.41 -8.82
N TYR A 124 -10.27 6.43 -9.25
CA TYR A 124 -9.22 5.63 -8.65
C TYR A 124 -8.80 6.19 -7.28
N GLY A 125 -8.86 7.51 -7.11
CA GLY A 125 -8.66 8.16 -5.81
C GLY A 125 -9.71 7.74 -4.76
N LEU A 126 -10.94 7.41 -5.17
CA LEU A 126 -12.00 6.94 -4.27
C LEU A 126 -11.67 5.62 -3.56
N ILE A 127 -10.68 4.86 -4.04
CA ILE A 127 -10.21 3.63 -3.37
C ILE A 127 -9.71 3.97 -1.96
N PHE A 128 -9.07 5.13 -1.75
CA PHE A 128 -8.58 5.56 -0.43
C PHE A 128 -9.66 5.69 0.64
N PHE A 129 -10.94 5.76 0.25
CA PHE A 129 -12.05 5.81 1.20
C PHE A 129 -12.51 4.43 1.65
N SER A 130 -11.82 3.34 1.28
CA SER A 130 -12.07 2.03 1.91
C SER A 130 -11.65 2.05 3.38
N ALA A 131 -12.35 1.27 4.21
CA ALA A 131 -12.06 1.18 5.64
C ALA A 131 -10.59 0.80 5.91
N SER A 132 -10.07 -0.20 5.19
CA SER A 132 -8.70 -0.67 5.34
C SER A 132 -7.66 0.42 5.04
N LEU A 133 -7.85 1.20 3.99
CA LEU A 133 -6.89 2.23 3.58
C LEU A 133 -6.99 3.48 4.44
N ILE A 134 -8.19 3.85 4.90
CA ILE A 134 -8.37 4.88 5.91
C ILE A 134 -7.55 4.54 7.16
N GLU A 135 -7.65 3.30 7.64
CA GLU A 135 -6.88 2.82 8.81
C GLU A 135 -5.37 2.81 8.51
N ILE A 136 -4.94 2.17 7.41
CA ILE A 136 -3.52 2.05 7.04
C ILE A 136 -2.83 3.41 6.94
N TYR A 137 -3.47 4.40 6.32
CA TYR A 137 -2.88 5.73 6.17
C TYR A 137 -3.00 6.60 7.43
N SER A 138 -3.90 6.26 8.36
CA SER A 138 -3.99 6.91 9.67
C SER A 138 -2.91 6.39 10.62
N PHE A 139 -2.58 5.10 10.58
CA PHE A 139 -1.44 4.54 11.32
C PHE A 139 -0.08 4.98 10.75
N SER A 140 0.95 4.98 11.60
CA SER A 140 2.33 5.18 11.15
C SER A 140 2.93 3.82 10.74
N TRP A 141 2.51 3.36 9.56
CA TRP A 141 2.74 2.02 9.04
C TRP A 141 3.49 2.06 7.70
N SER A 142 4.41 1.11 7.50
CA SER A 142 5.23 0.98 6.28
C SER A 142 4.42 0.61 5.04
N GLU A 143 3.21 0.10 5.21
CA GLU A 143 2.25 -0.20 4.14
C GLU A 143 1.95 1.02 3.26
N THR A 144 1.99 2.24 3.81
CA THR A 144 1.75 3.48 3.05
C THR A 144 2.82 3.65 1.95
N VAL A 145 4.10 3.50 2.31
CA VAL A 145 5.22 3.52 1.36
C VAL A 145 5.13 2.33 0.41
N PHE A 146 4.82 1.15 0.94
CA PHE A 146 4.74 -0.07 0.14
C PHE A 146 3.66 0.02 -0.96
N ILE A 147 2.48 0.57 -0.64
CA ILE A 147 1.40 0.82 -1.62
C ILE A 147 1.86 1.80 -2.69
N PHE A 148 2.49 2.92 -2.30
CA PHE A 148 3.05 3.87 -3.26
C PHE A 148 4.07 3.20 -4.20
N CYS A 149 5.01 2.44 -3.66
CA CYS A 149 6.02 1.72 -4.43
C CYS A 149 5.40 0.66 -5.34
N LEU A 150 4.33 -0.02 -4.93
CA LEU A 150 3.60 -0.98 -5.75
C LEU A 150 2.91 -0.30 -6.95
N VAL A 151 2.30 0.87 -6.74
CA VAL A 151 1.72 1.67 -7.83
C VAL A 151 2.80 2.15 -8.79
N TRP A 152 3.93 2.63 -8.25
CA TRP A 152 5.07 3.08 -9.04
C TRP A 152 5.66 1.94 -9.88
N PHE A 153 5.89 0.78 -9.27
CA PHE A 153 6.38 -0.43 -9.93
C PHE A 153 5.41 -0.92 -11.01
N SER A 154 4.12 -1.04 -10.68
CA SER A 154 3.07 -1.47 -11.62
C SER A 154 2.92 -0.53 -12.81
N THR A 155 3.01 0.78 -12.55
CA THR A 155 3.01 1.79 -13.61
C THR A 155 4.22 1.64 -14.52
N SER A 156 5.40 1.42 -13.95
CA SER A 156 6.64 1.23 -14.71
C SER A 156 6.57 -0.02 -15.59
N MET A 157 6.05 -1.12 -15.05
CA MET A 157 5.79 -2.36 -15.80
C MET A 157 4.77 -2.18 -16.91
N TYR A 158 3.67 -1.47 -16.63
CA TYR A 158 2.66 -1.15 -17.64
C TYR A 158 3.27 -0.36 -18.81
N LEU A 159 4.07 0.68 -18.52
CA LEU A 159 4.71 1.49 -19.54
C LEU A 159 5.72 0.69 -20.38
N LEU A 160 6.45 -0.24 -19.75
CA LEU A 160 7.38 -1.15 -20.42
C LEU A 160 6.65 -2.12 -21.35
N ILE A 161 5.64 -2.82 -20.85
CA ILE A 161 4.89 -3.86 -21.59
C ILE A 161 4.10 -3.25 -22.74
N SER A 162 3.51 -2.07 -22.52
CA SER A 162 2.71 -1.38 -23.54
C SER A 162 3.56 -0.72 -24.63
N ASN A 163 4.89 -0.76 -24.53
CA ASN A 163 5.84 -0.08 -25.42
C ASN A 163 5.55 1.43 -25.62
N ILE A 164 4.88 2.07 -24.65
CA ILE A 164 4.48 3.48 -24.75
C ILE A 164 5.70 4.40 -24.71
N LYS A 165 6.75 4.01 -23.97
CA LYS A 165 8.02 4.71 -23.89
C LYS A 165 9.16 3.70 -23.90
N LYS A 166 10.17 3.92 -24.73
CA LYS A 166 11.43 3.16 -24.74
C LYS A 166 12.56 4.04 -24.20
N ASN A 167 12.44 4.47 -22.95
CA ASN A 167 13.43 5.37 -22.34
C ASN A 167 14.12 4.64 -21.17
N ALA A 168 15.43 4.84 -21.03
CA ALA A 168 16.26 4.41 -19.90
C ALA A 168 15.60 4.73 -18.54
N LEU A 169 14.85 5.84 -18.45
CA LEU A 169 14.10 6.23 -17.26
C LEU A 169 13.11 5.16 -16.77
N ILE A 170 12.51 4.35 -17.64
CA ILE A 170 11.59 3.28 -17.20
C ILE A 170 12.37 2.16 -16.52
N TYR A 171 13.52 1.78 -17.05
CA TYR A 171 14.37 0.76 -16.46
C TYR A 171 14.91 1.19 -15.10
N LEU A 172 15.35 2.45 -14.97
CA LEU A 172 15.71 3.04 -13.69
C LEU A 172 14.51 3.07 -12.73
N SER A 173 13.34 3.44 -13.23
CA SER A 173 12.08 3.44 -12.46
C SER A 173 11.75 2.04 -11.93
N ILE A 174 11.94 0.99 -12.73
CA ILE A 174 11.76 -0.41 -12.30
C ILE A 174 12.79 -0.78 -11.23
N LEU A 175 14.08 -0.51 -11.46
CA LEU A 175 15.15 -0.78 -10.50
C LEU A 175 14.89 -0.14 -9.14
N PHE A 176 14.58 1.16 -9.10
CA PHE A 176 14.36 1.85 -7.84
C PHE A 176 13.04 1.44 -7.18
N SER A 177 11.94 1.34 -7.94
CA SER A 177 10.66 0.93 -7.35
C SER A 177 10.70 -0.48 -6.74
N SER A 178 11.41 -1.43 -7.35
CA SER A 178 11.61 -2.77 -6.76
C SER A 178 12.49 -2.75 -5.52
N LEU A 179 13.56 -1.95 -5.52
CA LEU A 179 14.42 -1.80 -4.35
C LEU A 179 13.66 -1.17 -3.18
N PHE A 180 12.87 -0.11 -3.43
CA PHE A 180 12.05 0.54 -2.41
C PHE A 180 10.88 -0.33 -1.93
N LEU A 181 10.35 -1.25 -2.76
CA LEU A 181 9.41 -2.27 -2.30
C LEU A 181 10.05 -3.13 -1.20
N PHE A 182 11.26 -3.61 -1.43
CA PHE A 182 12.00 -4.40 -0.43
C PHE A 182 12.37 -3.56 0.80
N LEU A 183 12.91 -2.35 0.60
CA LEU A 183 13.33 -1.46 1.69
C LEU A 183 12.15 -0.91 2.51
N SER A 184 10.92 -1.00 2.02
CA SER A 184 9.74 -0.73 2.85
C SER A 184 9.29 -1.98 3.58
N ARG A 185 9.27 -3.16 2.92
CA ARG A 185 8.93 -4.45 3.53
C ARG A 185 9.66 -5.62 2.86
N TYR A 186 10.16 -6.59 3.63
CA TYR A 186 10.91 -7.73 3.11
C TYR A 186 10.18 -8.51 2.01
N ILE A 187 8.83 -8.63 2.11
CA ILE A 187 8.00 -9.25 1.08
C ILE A 187 8.24 -8.64 -0.31
N GLY A 188 8.60 -7.36 -0.40
CA GLY A 188 8.92 -6.66 -1.65
C GLY A 188 10.03 -7.32 -2.48
N ALA A 189 10.81 -8.23 -1.89
CA ALA A 189 11.72 -9.12 -2.61
C ALA A 189 11.03 -9.89 -3.76
N PHE A 190 9.71 -10.18 -3.70
CA PHE A 190 9.00 -10.85 -4.80
C PHE A 190 9.20 -10.14 -6.16
N SER A 191 9.43 -8.82 -6.13
CA SER A 191 9.57 -7.99 -7.33
C SER A 191 10.79 -8.35 -8.18
N PHE A 192 11.94 -8.73 -7.61
CA PHE A 192 13.11 -9.13 -8.42
C PHE A 192 12.82 -10.41 -9.21
N GLY A 193 12.11 -11.37 -8.59
CA GLY A 193 11.71 -12.61 -9.23
C GLY A 193 10.77 -12.34 -10.41
N LEU A 194 9.79 -11.45 -10.22
CA LEU A 194 8.89 -11.04 -11.30
C LEU A 194 9.64 -10.34 -12.45
N ILE A 195 10.56 -9.42 -12.14
CA ILE A 195 11.40 -8.75 -13.15
C ILE A 195 12.20 -9.80 -13.95
N GLY A 196 12.84 -10.75 -13.25
CA GLY A 196 13.62 -11.82 -13.88
C GLY A 196 12.78 -12.70 -14.79
N LEU A 197 11.60 -13.14 -14.35
CA LEU A 197 10.67 -13.93 -15.15
C LEU A 197 10.21 -13.17 -16.41
N ILE A 198 9.93 -11.87 -16.30
CA ILE A 198 9.59 -11.03 -17.47
C ILE A 198 10.80 -10.91 -18.41
N GLY A 199 12.02 -10.76 -17.87
CA GLY A 199 13.25 -10.80 -18.67
C GLY A 199 13.41 -12.09 -19.46
N LEU A 200 13.25 -13.24 -18.80
CA LEU A 200 13.26 -14.57 -19.45
C LEU A 200 12.15 -14.72 -20.50
N TYR A 201 10.95 -14.19 -20.24
CA TYR A 201 9.88 -14.14 -21.23
C TYR A 201 10.29 -13.35 -22.48
N TYR A 202 10.92 -12.18 -22.30
CA TYR A 202 11.42 -11.39 -23.43
C TYR A 202 12.53 -12.13 -24.19
N PHE A 203 13.37 -12.91 -23.50
CA PHE A 203 14.40 -13.73 -24.11
C PHE A 203 13.83 -14.88 -24.94
N PHE A 204 13.07 -15.77 -24.28
CA PHE A 204 12.68 -17.05 -24.87
C PHE A 204 11.48 -16.91 -25.81
N ILE A 205 10.51 -16.07 -25.44
CA ILE A 205 9.22 -15.97 -26.15
C ILE A 205 9.19 -14.80 -27.13
N LYS A 206 9.56 -13.59 -26.68
CA LYS A 206 9.54 -12.40 -27.57
C LYS A 206 10.78 -12.23 -28.43
N LYS A 207 11.86 -12.96 -28.12
CA LYS A 207 13.17 -12.85 -28.80
C LYS A 207 13.72 -11.41 -28.83
N ASP A 208 13.39 -10.59 -27.81
CA ASP A 208 13.93 -9.24 -27.63
C ASP A 208 15.08 -9.28 -26.63
N ASN A 209 16.27 -9.63 -27.14
CA ASN A 209 17.46 -9.82 -26.32
C ASN A 209 17.86 -8.54 -25.57
N SER A 210 17.64 -7.36 -26.16
CA SER A 210 18.00 -6.09 -25.55
C SER A 210 17.24 -5.84 -24.25
N LYS A 211 15.91 -6.00 -24.27
CA LYS A 211 15.07 -5.84 -23.08
C LYS A 211 15.32 -6.93 -22.07
N SER A 212 15.49 -8.18 -22.55
CA SER A 212 15.78 -9.31 -21.69
C SER A 212 17.02 -9.06 -20.84
N ILE A 213 18.15 -8.72 -21.49
CA ILE A 213 19.43 -8.50 -20.81
C ILE A 213 19.27 -7.41 -19.75
N ILE A 214 18.66 -6.27 -20.10
CA ILE A 214 18.46 -5.17 -19.14
C ILE A 214 17.60 -5.60 -17.95
N LEU A 215 16.48 -6.30 -18.18
CA LEU A 215 15.60 -6.76 -17.10
C LEU A 215 16.28 -7.79 -16.21
N ILE A 216 17.01 -8.76 -16.78
CA ILE A 216 17.77 -9.76 -16.03
C ILE A 216 18.86 -9.05 -15.21
N SER A 217 19.58 -8.08 -15.78
CA SER A 217 20.56 -7.28 -15.05
C SER A 217 19.92 -6.53 -13.89
N ILE A 218 18.76 -5.90 -14.07
CA ILE A 218 18.03 -5.23 -12.98
C ILE A 218 17.63 -6.23 -11.89
N ALA A 219 17.15 -7.43 -12.25
CA ALA A 219 16.79 -8.46 -11.29
C ALA A 219 18.01 -8.91 -10.47
N LEU A 220 19.16 -9.14 -11.13
CA LEU A 220 20.41 -9.54 -10.48
C LEU A 220 20.98 -8.44 -9.58
N ILE A 221 20.95 -7.17 -10.02
CA ILE A 221 21.38 -6.03 -9.19
C ILE A 221 20.51 -5.93 -7.94
N ASN A 222 19.19 -6.00 -8.08
CA ASN A 222 18.28 -6.01 -6.93
C ASN A 222 18.56 -7.19 -6.00
N LEU A 223 18.72 -8.40 -6.55
CA LEU A 223 19.03 -9.59 -5.76
C LEU A 223 20.32 -9.39 -4.97
N ALA A 224 21.38 -8.86 -5.59
CA ALA A 224 22.65 -8.57 -4.93
C ALA A 224 22.49 -7.55 -3.80
N LEU A 225 21.83 -6.41 -4.06
CA LEU A 225 21.59 -5.37 -3.04
C LEU A 225 20.74 -5.88 -1.87
N MET A 226 19.68 -6.62 -2.16
CA MET A 226 18.81 -7.22 -1.13
C MET A 226 19.58 -8.28 -0.32
N SER A 227 20.41 -9.10 -0.97
CA SER A 227 21.24 -10.11 -0.30
C SER A 227 22.29 -9.47 0.60
N LEU A 228 22.95 -8.41 0.14
CA LEU A 228 23.91 -7.65 0.94
C LEU A 228 23.23 -7.01 2.16
N TYR A 229 22.03 -6.44 1.99
CA TYR A 229 21.24 -5.89 3.09
C TYR A 229 20.90 -6.96 4.13
N LEU A 230 20.39 -8.10 3.68
CA LEU A 230 20.04 -9.22 4.56
C LEU A 230 21.25 -9.86 5.24
N HIS A 231 22.40 -9.87 4.56
CA HIS A 231 23.65 -10.33 5.13
C HIS A 231 24.13 -9.37 6.23
N HIS A 232 24.03 -8.06 6.02
CA HIS A 232 24.34 -7.07 7.06
C HIS A 232 23.43 -7.24 8.28
N ASN A 233 22.12 -7.43 8.08
CA ASN A 233 21.21 -7.76 9.18
C ASN A 233 21.67 -8.99 9.97
N PHE A 234 22.12 -10.03 9.27
CA PHE A 234 22.60 -11.26 9.90
C PHE A 234 23.87 -11.03 10.73
N ILE A 235 24.81 -10.22 10.25
CA ILE A 235 26.02 -9.88 11.00
C ILE A 235 25.66 -9.13 12.29
N GLU A 236 24.73 -8.18 12.22
CA GLU A 236 24.38 -7.31 13.36
C GLU A 236 23.45 -7.97 14.38
N SER A 237 22.53 -8.83 13.93
CA SER A 237 21.47 -9.39 14.80
C SER A 237 21.56 -10.91 15.00
N GLY A 238 22.44 -11.60 14.26
CA GLY A 238 22.44 -13.06 14.18
C GLY A 238 21.30 -13.67 13.35
N TYR A 239 20.38 -12.85 12.83
CA TYR A 239 19.22 -13.29 12.06
C TYR A 239 19.07 -12.50 10.76
N ILE A 240 18.69 -13.19 9.68
CA ILE A 240 18.46 -12.58 8.35
C ILE A 240 17.40 -11.45 8.40
N THR A 241 16.37 -11.63 9.25
CA THR A 241 15.26 -10.66 9.41
C THR A 241 15.14 -10.10 10.83
N GLY A 242 16.26 -10.06 11.57
CA GLY A 242 16.35 -9.41 12.89
C GLY A 242 15.82 -10.21 14.07
N THR A 243 14.93 -11.18 13.85
CA THR A 243 14.36 -11.99 14.93
C THR A 243 14.29 -13.47 14.51
N PRO A 244 14.29 -14.40 15.48
CA PRO A 244 13.91 -15.78 15.19
C PRO A 244 12.46 -15.79 14.67
N ARG A 245 12.22 -16.49 13.57
CA ARG A 245 10.86 -16.71 13.04
C ARG A 245 10.41 -18.08 13.52
N SER A 246 9.45 -18.11 14.43
CA SER A 246 8.78 -19.35 14.83
C SER A 246 7.75 -19.74 13.77
N PHE A 247 7.63 -21.05 13.50
CA PHE A 247 6.55 -21.56 12.66
C PHE A 247 5.21 -21.22 13.31
N ALA A 248 4.31 -20.68 12.49
CA ALA A 248 2.97 -20.35 12.92
C ALA A 248 2.25 -21.67 13.35
N PRO A 249 1.71 -21.76 14.57
CA PRO A 249 1.20 -23.02 15.12
C PRO A 249 -0.17 -23.42 14.56
N GLN A 250 -0.75 -22.66 13.62
CA GLN A 250 -2.14 -22.85 13.20
C GLN A 250 -2.27 -23.97 12.15
N SER A 251 -3.43 -24.62 12.13
CA SER A 251 -3.75 -25.62 11.10
C SER A 251 -4.03 -24.98 9.74
N ASN A 252 -3.80 -25.74 8.67
CA ASN A 252 -4.13 -25.33 7.29
C ASN A 252 -5.58 -24.84 7.12
N ALA A 253 -6.53 -25.46 7.83
CA ALA A 253 -7.93 -25.05 7.79
C ALA A 253 -8.15 -23.67 8.46
N HIS A 254 -7.46 -23.41 9.57
CA HIS A 254 -7.50 -22.11 10.23
C HIS A 254 -6.88 -21.02 9.36
N LEU A 255 -5.74 -21.29 8.72
CA LEU A 255 -5.12 -20.36 7.77
C LEU A 255 -6.05 -20.03 6.59
N LEU A 256 -6.71 -21.03 6.00
CA LEU A 256 -7.70 -20.81 4.95
C LEU A 256 -8.86 -19.92 5.43
N PHE A 257 -9.37 -20.18 6.64
CA PHE A 257 -10.41 -19.35 7.25
C PHE A 257 -9.93 -17.90 7.44
N MET A 258 -8.71 -17.67 7.93
CA MET A 258 -8.13 -16.35 8.09
C MET A 258 -7.97 -15.61 6.76
N VAL A 259 -7.54 -16.31 5.70
CA VAL A 259 -7.45 -15.76 4.35
C VAL A 259 -8.83 -15.29 3.88
N ILE A 260 -9.84 -16.16 3.95
CA ILE A 260 -11.21 -15.85 3.53
C ILE A 260 -11.75 -14.65 4.33
N ASN A 261 -11.61 -14.67 5.66
CA ASN A 261 -12.07 -13.59 6.52
C ASN A 261 -11.35 -12.27 6.22
N SER A 262 -10.04 -12.30 5.97
CA SER A 262 -9.27 -11.11 5.62
C SER A 262 -9.68 -10.53 4.26
N PHE A 263 -9.97 -11.37 3.27
CA PHE A 263 -10.56 -10.90 2.00
C PHE A 263 -11.94 -10.29 2.20
N ILE A 264 -12.80 -10.90 3.01
CA ILE A 264 -14.12 -10.35 3.32
C ILE A 264 -13.98 -8.98 4.00
N LEU A 265 -13.07 -8.84 4.96
CA LEU A 265 -12.80 -7.59 5.66
C LEU A 265 -12.27 -6.49 4.72
N GLU A 266 -11.45 -6.83 3.74
CA GLU A 266 -10.94 -5.87 2.75
C GLU A 266 -12.00 -5.40 1.76
N ILE A 267 -12.97 -6.26 1.43
CA ILE A 267 -14.12 -5.87 0.62
C ILE A 267 -15.16 -5.14 1.50
N SER A 268 -15.10 -5.34 2.82
CA SER A 268 -15.98 -4.66 3.76
C SER A 268 -15.57 -3.18 3.87
N PHE A 269 -16.52 -2.31 3.54
CA PHE A 269 -16.36 -0.87 3.75
C PHE A 269 -16.55 -0.47 5.23
N PHE A 270 -16.58 -1.40 6.18
CA PHE A 270 -16.96 -1.17 7.59
C PHE A 270 -16.02 -1.87 8.57
N SER A 271 -15.44 -1.12 9.52
CA SER A 271 -14.66 -1.72 10.60
C SER A 271 -15.56 -2.27 11.73
N ASN A 272 -15.44 -3.57 11.99
CA ASN A 272 -15.85 -4.33 13.19
C ASN A 272 -17.30 -4.23 13.71
N ASN A 273 -17.94 -5.41 13.78
CA ASN A 273 -19.16 -5.82 14.50
C ASN A 273 -20.48 -5.94 13.72
N VAL A 274 -20.56 -5.60 12.43
CA VAL A 274 -21.76 -5.90 11.61
C VAL A 274 -21.36 -6.50 10.27
N ILE A 275 -20.61 -7.62 10.34
CA ILE A 275 -19.91 -8.22 9.20
C ILE A 275 -20.90 -8.75 8.14
N TRP A 276 -22.03 -9.32 8.53
CA TRP A 276 -22.88 -10.05 7.57
C TRP A 276 -24.02 -9.26 6.94
N LYS A 277 -24.56 -8.24 7.63
CA LYS A 277 -25.72 -7.48 7.13
C LYS A 277 -25.35 -6.34 6.17
N ASN A 278 -24.12 -5.81 6.24
CA ASN A 278 -23.73 -4.61 5.49
C ASN A 278 -22.85 -4.88 4.25
N ILE A 279 -22.22 -6.06 4.15
CA ILE A 279 -21.40 -6.48 3.01
C ILE A 279 -22.26 -7.06 1.88
N ALA A 280 -23.37 -7.72 2.24
CA ALA A 280 -24.24 -8.38 1.28
C ALA A 280 -24.85 -7.37 0.29
N TYR A 281 -25.25 -6.18 0.73
CA TYR A 281 -26.04 -5.29 -0.11
C TYR A 281 -25.26 -4.70 -1.31
N PRO A 282 -24.05 -4.13 -1.16
CA PRO A 282 -23.32 -3.57 -2.29
C PRO A 282 -22.79 -4.65 -3.24
N ILE A 283 -22.28 -5.77 -2.70
CA ILE A 283 -21.76 -6.88 -3.49
C ILE A 283 -22.90 -7.58 -4.25
N LEU A 284 -24.03 -7.84 -3.59
CA LEU A 284 -25.21 -8.41 -4.25
C LEU A 284 -25.75 -7.47 -5.32
N LEU A 285 -25.75 -6.15 -5.09
CA LEU A 285 -26.18 -5.18 -6.11
C LEU A 285 -25.25 -5.21 -7.34
N ILE A 286 -23.93 -5.25 -7.12
CA ILE A 286 -22.93 -5.32 -8.20
C ILE A 286 -23.03 -6.65 -8.97
N ILE A 287 -23.17 -7.77 -8.25
CA ILE A 287 -23.33 -9.10 -8.85
C ILE A 287 -24.65 -9.21 -9.62
N LEU A 288 -25.77 -8.73 -9.07
CA LEU A 288 -27.07 -8.74 -9.75
C LEU A 288 -27.08 -7.84 -10.99
N LEU A 289 -26.45 -6.66 -10.93
CA LEU A 289 -26.28 -5.78 -12.11
C LEU A 289 -25.37 -6.42 -13.16
N PHE A 290 -24.32 -7.14 -12.75
CA PHE A 290 -23.41 -7.82 -13.65
C PHE A 290 -24.08 -9.02 -14.33
N ILE A 291 -24.78 -9.88 -13.58
CA ILE A 291 -25.50 -11.06 -14.10
C ILE A 291 -26.65 -10.62 -15.03
N LYS A 292 -27.47 -9.65 -14.61
CA LYS A 292 -28.66 -9.22 -15.38
C LYS A 292 -28.33 -8.61 -16.73
N TYR A 293 -27.15 -7.99 -16.86
CA TYR A 293 -26.83 -7.19 -18.05
C TYR A 293 -25.56 -7.65 -18.79
N GLN A 294 -24.97 -8.80 -18.43
CA GLN A 294 -23.70 -9.32 -18.98
C GLN A 294 -23.63 -9.28 -20.52
N LYS A 295 -24.73 -9.66 -21.21
CA LYS A 295 -24.82 -9.68 -22.68
C LYS A 295 -25.08 -8.29 -23.31
N SER A 296 -25.62 -7.33 -22.57
CA SER A 296 -25.89 -5.96 -23.07
C SER A 296 -24.81 -4.94 -22.67
N ILE A 297 -23.95 -5.29 -21.71
CA ILE A 297 -22.97 -4.39 -21.08
C ILE A 297 -21.71 -4.23 -21.93
N ILE A 298 -21.24 -5.30 -22.56
CA ILE A 298 -19.90 -5.35 -23.14
C ILE A 298 -19.95 -4.81 -24.57
N ASN A 299 -19.19 -3.73 -24.82
CA ASN A 299 -19.01 -3.19 -26.16
C ASN A 299 -17.82 -3.92 -26.82
N GLN A 300 -18.02 -4.59 -27.96
CA GLN A 300 -17.03 -5.47 -28.60
C GLN A 300 -15.87 -4.76 -29.32
N LYS A 301 -15.77 -3.42 -29.26
CA LYS A 301 -14.63 -2.68 -29.84
C LYS A 301 -13.59 -2.41 -28.77
N THR A 302 -12.83 -3.43 -28.37
CA THR A 302 -11.71 -3.26 -27.42
C THR A 302 -10.42 -3.00 -28.18
N ASN A 303 -9.79 -1.85 -27.91
CA ASN A 303 -8.44 -1.57 -28.38
C ASN A 303 -7.44 -2.28 -27.44
N LYS A 304 -6.50 -3.05 -28.00
CA LYS A 304 -5.56 -3.93 -27.27
C LYS A 304 -4.80 -3.21 -26.15
N GLN A 305 -4.49 -1.91 -26.29
CA GLN A 305 -3.78 -1.14 -25.27
C GLN A 305 -4.58 -0.96 -23.96
N PHE A 306 -5.91 -0.95 -24.02
CA PHE A 306 -6.77 -0.78 -22.84
C PHE A 306 -6.91 -2.06 -22.00
N ILE A 307 -6.50 -3.21 -22.53
CA ILE A 307 -6.48 -4.49 -21.80
C ILE A 307 -5.21 -4.61 -20.97
N ILE A 308 -4.09 -4.05 -21.43
CA ILE A 308 -2.78 -4.22 -20.80
C ILE A 308 -2.72 -3.62 -19.39
N LEU A 309 -3.28 -2.42 -19.18
CA LEU A 309 -3.22 -1.76 -17.87
C LEU A 309 -3.95 -2.57 -16.78
N PRO A 310 -5.25 -2.91 -16.93
CA PRO A 310 -5.93 -3.79 -15.99
C PRO A 310 -5.15 -5.09 -15.73
N SER A 311 -4.68 -5.75 -16.80
CA SER A 311 -3.95 -7.02 -16.67
C SER A 311 -2.67 -6.88 -15.85
N VAL A 312 -1.84 -5.86 -16.10
CA VAL A 312 -0.58 -5.66 -15.37
C VAL A 312 -0.85 -5.41 -13.88
N PHE A 313 -1.76 -4.49 -13.56
CA PHE A 313 -2.11 -4.18 -12.16
C PHE A 313 -2.72 -5.40 -11.45
N SER A 314 -3.64 -6.12 -12.10
CA SER A 314 -4.21 -7.33 -11.50
C SER A 314 -3.19 -8.44 -11.32
N SER A 315 -2.29 -8.66 -12.28
CA SER A 315 -1.28 -9.72 -12.19
C SER A 315 -0.28 -9.44 -11.08
N ILE A 316 0.21 -8.21 -10.96
CA ILE A 316 1.12 -7.84 -9.86
C ILE A 316 0.41 -7.94 -8.51
N GLY A 317 -0.84 -7.45 -8.40
CA GLY A 317 -1.64 -7.58 -7.18
C GLY A 317 -1.87 -9.04 -6.78
N LEU A 318 -2.21 -9.91 -7.73
CA LEU A 318 -2.40 -11.34 -7.49
C LEU A 318 -1.10 -12.04 -7.11
N VAL A 319 0.01 -11.77 -7.80
CA VAL A 319 1.32 -12.33 -7.44
C VAL A 319 1.68 -11.94 -6.01
N TYR A 320 1.51 -10.67 -5.62
CA TYR A 320 1.73 -10.24 -4.24
C TYR A 320 0.87 -11.02 -3.25
N LEU A 321 -0.44 -11.15 -3.50
CA LEU A 321 -1.35 -11.87 -2.62
C LEU A 321 -0.97 -13.36 -2.51
N LEU A 322 -0.61 -14.00 -3.62
CA LEU A 322 -0.15 -15.39 -3.63
C LEU A 322 1.14 -15.54 -2.81
N PHE A 323 2.09 -14.63 -2.92
CA PHE A 323 3.30 -14.64 -2.10
C PHE A 323 2.98 -14.43 -0.62
N MET A 324 2.05 -13.54 -0.27
CA MET A 324 1.62 -13.33 1.12
C MET A 324 0.96 -14.58 1.71
N ILE A 325 0.06 -15.21 0.96
CA ILE A 325 -0.57 -16.48 1.36
C ILE A 325 0.48 -17.57 1.49
N PHE A 326 1.40 -17.68 0.53
CA PHE A 326 2.48 -18.65 0.55
C PHE A 326 3.39 -18.47 1.79
N LEU A 327 3.83 -17.25 2.10
CA LEU A 327 4.66 -17.01 3.27
C LEU A 327 3.94 -17.31 4.59
N SER A 328 2.65 -16.97 4.68
CA SER A 328 1.84 -17.33 5.85
C SER A 328 1.70 -18.85 5.98
N TRP A 329 1.48 -19.56 4.88
CA TRP A 329 1.34 -21.02 4.88
C TRP A 329 2.63 -21.76 5.25
N ASN A 330 3.80 -21.18 4.94
CA ASN A 330 5.09 -21.72 5.32
C ASN A 330 5.56 -21.23 6.70
N GLY A 331 4.68 -20.59 7.48
CA GLY A 331 4.95 -20.21 8.88
C GLY A 331 5.86 -19.00 9.05
N PHE A 332 6.09 -18.20 8.01
CA PHE A 332 6.92 -16.98 8.10
C PHE A 332 6.15 -15.76 8.62
N ILE A 333 4.81 -15.81 8.59
CA ILE A 333 3.90 -14.74 9.02
C ILE A 333 2.89 -15.36 9.97
N GLU A 334 2.88 -14.89 11.21
CA GLU A 334 2.08 -15.48 12.29
C GLU A 334 0.57 -15.34 12.04
N GLU A 335 0.10 -14.23 11.48
CA GLU A 335 -1.33 -13.98 11.26
C GLU A 335 -1.59 -13.12 10.01
N LEU A 336 -2.39 -13.64 9.08
CA LEU A 336 -2.89 -12.87 7.95
C LEU A 336 -4.06 -11.99 8.40
N TYR A 337 -3.87 -10.68 8.27
CA TYR A 337 -4.89 -9.66 8.52
C TYR A 337 -5.13 -8.81 7.28
N TYR A 338 -6.25 -8.09 7.26
CA TYR A 338 -6.65 -7.16 6.21
C TYR A 338 -5.49 -6.23 5.78
N ARG A 339 -4.76 -5.66 6.75
CA ARG A 339 -3.57 -4.81 6.59
C ARG A 339 -2.53 -5.38 5.62
N LEU A 340 -2.29 -6.70 5.68
CA LEU A 340 -1.31 -7.41 4.87
C LEU A 340 -1.81 -7.71 3.45
N LEU A 341 -3.11 -7.75 3.21
CA LEU A 341 -3.70 -7.99 1.89
C LEU A 341 -4.02 -6.68 1.13
N ALA A 342 -4.28 -5.61 1.86
CA ALA A 342 -4.66 -4.31 1.32
C ALA A 342 -3.77 -3.82 0.16
N PRO A 343 -2.42 -3.96 0.18
CA PRO A 343 -1.61 -3.48 -0.94
C PRO A 343 -1.87 -4.21 -2.26
N GLY A 344 -2.11 -5.52 -2.22
CA GLY A 344 -2.48 -6.30 -3.41
C GLY A 344 -3.88 -5.99 -3.89
N ILE A 345 -4.83 -5.90 -2.95
CA ILE A 345 -6.23 -5.58 -3.23
C ILE A 345 -6.37 -4.16 -3.81
N PHE A 346 -5.54 -3.22 -3.36
CA PHE A 346 -5.48 -1.87 -3.94
C PHE A 346 -5.19 -1.90 -5.44
N LEU A 347 -4.21 -2.71 -5.88
CA LEU A 347 -3.91 -2.87 -7.31
C LEU A 347 -5.05 -3.57 -8.06
N ILE A 348 -5.71 -4.54 -7.44
CA ILE A 348 -6.88 -5.21 -8.03
C ILE A 348 -8.04 -4.22 -8.21
N PHE A 349 -8.30 -3.33 -7.26
CA PHE A 349 -9.32 -2.29 -7.43
C PHE A 349 -8.99 -1.32 -8.57
N ILE A 350 -7.73 -0.92 -8.72
CA ILE A 350 -7.30 -0.15 -9.90
C ILE A 350 -7.60 -0.91 -11.19
N ALA A 351 -7.28 -2.21 -11.24
CA ALA A 351 -7.54 -3.04 -12.41
C ALA A 351 -9.04 -3.17 -12.72
N ILE A 352 -9.90 -3.36 -11.70
CA ILE A 352 -11.35 -3.48 -11.86
C ILE A 352 -11.95 -2.17 -12.39
N ILE A 353 -11.60 -1.02 -11.80
CA ILE A 353 -12.10 0.28 -12.25
C ILE A 353 -11.68 0.54 -13.70
N SER A 354 -10.42 0.26 -14.04
CA SER A 354 -9.90 0.39 -15.41
C SER A 354 -10.56 -0.57 -16.40
N TYR A 355 -10.83 -1.80 -15.98
CA TYR A 355 -11.56 -2.77 -16.81
C TYR A 355 -12.96 -2.26 -17.12
N PHE A 356 -13.70 -1.77 -16.11
CA PHE A 356 -15.04 -1.23 -16.29
C PHE A 356 -15.09 0.06 -17.10
N GLU A 357 -14.13 0.97 -16.90
CA GLU A 357 -14.00 2.17 -17.72
C GLU A 357 -13.92 1.85 -19.22
N ASN A 358 -13.20 0.78 -19.57
CA ASN A 358 -12.93 0.42 -20.95
C ASN A 358 -13.97 -0.51 -21.58
N HIS A 359 -14.71 -1.28 -20.80
CA HIS A 359 -15.61 -2.32 -21.31
C HIS A 359 -17.10 -2.02 -21.13
N LEU A 360 -17.48 -1.18 -20.16
CA LEU A 360 -18.89 -0.82 -19.94
C LEU A 360 -19.35 0.23 -20.96
N ARG A 361 -20.59 0.11 -21.46
CA ARG A 361 -21.22 1.21 -22.21
C ARG A 361 -21.29 2.49 -21.35
N PRO A 362 -21.25 3.70 -21.94
CA PRO A 362 -21.20 4.96 -21.19
C PRO A 362 -22.30 5.12 -20.13
N LYS A 363 -23.53 4.69 -20.43
CA LYS A 363 -24.66 4.71 -19.48
C LYS A 363 -24.36 3.89 -18.22
N TYR A 364 -23.84 2.68 -18.37
CA TYR A 364 -23.53 1.78 -17.26
C TYR A 364 -22.27 2.20 -16.51
N PHE A 365 -21.29 2.75 -17.23
CA PHE A 365 -20.10 3.31 -16.59
C PHE A 365 -20.48 4.51 -15.70
N ASN A 366 -21.37 5.40 -16.15
CA ASN A 366 -21.85 6.50 -15.32
C ASN A 366 -22.60 6.01 -14.07
N LEU A 367 -23.43 4.96 -14.19
CA LEU A 367 -24.06 4.32 -13.03
C LEU A 367 -23.02 3.75 -12.06
N PHE A 368 -21.99 3.07 -12.58
CA PHE A 368 -20.87 2.57 -11.80
C PHE A 368 -20.13 3.69 -11.04
N LYS A 369 -19.89 4.85 -11.69
CA LYS A 369 -19.29 6.02 -11.01
C LYS A 369 -20.12 6.51 -9.84
N ILE A 370 -21.43 6.62 -10.03
CA ILE A 370 -22.36 7.08 -8.98
C ILE A 370 -22.34 6.07 -7.82
N LEU A 371 -22.42 4.77 -8.12
CA LEU A 371 -22.36 3.72 -7.10
C LEU A 371 -21.04 3.76 -6.31
N LEU A 372 -19.91 3.83 -7.01
CA LEU A 372 -18.59 3.89 -6.38
C LEU A 372 -18.47 5.14 -5.48
N LEU A 373 -18.89 6.31 -5.97
CA LEU A 373 -18.89 7.54 -5.19
C LEU A 373 -19.77 7.43 -3.93
N SER A 374 -20.99 6.93 -4.07
CA SER A 374 -21.92 6.75 -2.94
C SER A 374 -21.36 5.79 -1.89
N ILE A 375 -20.78 4.67 -2.31
CA ILE A 375 -20.16 3.69 -1.42
C ILE A 375 -18.95 4.30 -0.70
N SER A 376 -18.08 5.01 -1.43
CA SER A 376 -16.90 5.66 -0.86
C SER A 376 -17.26 6.76 0.14
N ILE A 377 -18.26 7.60 -0.16
CA ILE A 377 -18.75 8.62 0.79
C ILE A 377 -19.33 7.95 2.04
N TYR A 378 -20.16 6.92 1.86
CA TYR A 378 -20.76 6.20 2.98
C TYR A 378 -19.68 5.54 3.86
N SER A 379 -18.70 4.87 3.25
CA SER A 379 -17.57 4.28 3.97
C SER A 379 -16.77 5.33 4.73
N TRP A 380 -16.49 6.48 4.11
CA TRP A 380 -15.79 7.57 4.77
C TRP A 380 -16.57 8.08 6.00
N ILE A 381 -17.88 8.31 5.88
CA ILE A 381 -18.74 8.76 7.00
C ILE A 381 -18.69 7.76 8.17
N ILE A 382 -18.75 6.46 7.89
CA ILE A 382 -18.77 5.45 8.96
C ILE A 382 -17.39 5.29 9.62
N ASN A 383 -16.31 5.27 8.83
CA ASN A 383 -14.97 4.97 9.36
C ASN A 383 -14.20 6.21 9.86
N VAL A 384 -14.70 7.42 9.59
CA VAL A 384 -14.06 8.68 10.00
C VAL A 384 -14.89 9.41 11.05
N PRO A 385 -15.91 10.24 10.74
CA PRO A 385 -16.58 11.03 11.77
C PRO A 385 -17.31 10.16 12.81
N PHE A 386 -17.96 9.06 12.39
CA PHE A 386 -18.64 8.18 13.35
C PHE A 386 -17.65 7.45 14.28
N GLN A 387 -16.54 6.94 13.75
CA GLN A 387 -15.51 6.30 14.56
C GLN A 387 -14.80 7.30 15.48
N VAL A 388 -14.47 8.50 15.00
CA VAL A 388 -13.91 9.58 15.81
C VAL A 388 -14.85 9.97 16.95
N TYR A 389 -16.14 10.11 16.67
CA TYR A 389 -17.16 10.36 17.70
C TYR A 389 -17.19 9.25 18.76
N LYS A 390 -17.10 7.99 18.33
CA LYS A 390 -17.04 6.83 19.23
C LYS A 390 -15.79 6.85 20.11
N ASP A 391 -14.63 7.17 19.53
CA ASP A 391 -13.35 7.27 20.24
C ASP A 391 -13.36 8.41 21.27
N ILE A 392 -14.01 9.54 20.96
CA ILE A 392 -14.20 10.67 21.88
C ILE A 392 -15.14 10.31 23.03
N LYS A 393 -16.23 9.57 22.77
CA LYS A 393 -17.21 9.19 23.80
C LYS A 393 -16.76 8.07 24.71
N ASN A 394 -16.05 7.09 24.15
CA ASN A 394 -15.54 5.94 24.86
C ASN A 394 -14.01 5.89 24.69
N PRO A 395 -13.28 6.89 25.21
CA PRO A 395 -11.82 6.85 25.23
C PRO A 395 -11.42 5.60 26.00
N ASN A 396 -10.81 4.65 25.28
CA ASN A 396 -10.45 3.36 25.84
C ASN A 396 -9.18 3.53 26.71
N TYR A 397 -9.32 4.22 27.85
CA TYR A 397 -8.23 4.67 28.73
C TYR A 397 -7.39 3.51 29.28
N GLU A 398 -7.96 2.31 29.40
CA GLU A 398 -7.22 1.11 29.84
C GLU A 398 -6.06 0.73 28.90
N ARG A 399 -6.21 0.98 27.59
CA ARG A 399 -5.11 0.77 26.62
C ARG A 399 -4.00 1.81 26.79
N ILE A 400 -4.37 3.06 27.02
CA ILE A 400 -3.42 4.19 27.17
C ILE A 400 -2.56 4.01 28.41
N ASN A 401 -3.16 3.63 29.55
CA ASN A 401 -2.41 3.42 30.79
C ASN A 401 -1.40 2.27 30.67
N LYS A 402 -1.72 1.20 29.93
CA LYS A 402 -0.75 0.14 29.61
C LYS A 402 0.42 0.64 28.73
N PHE A 403 0.16 1.54 27.78
CA PHE A 403 1.23 2.10 26.94
C PHE A 403 2.07 3.14 27.71
N ASN A 404 1.45 4.10 28.41
CA ASN A 404 2.16 5.17 29.13
C ASN A 404 3.01 4.68 30.30
N ILE A 405 2.54 3.68 31.07
CA ILE A 405 3.35 3.06 32.14
C ILE A 405 4.63 2.47 31.55
N LYS A 406 4.59 1.93 30.32
CA LYS A 406 5.75 1.35 29.66
C LYS A 406 6.76 2.41 29.17
N TYR A 407 6.30 3.60 28.80
CA TYR A 407 7.16 4.71 28.34
C TYR A 407 7.85 5.49 29.46
N ILE A 408 7.23 5.59 30.64
CA ILE A 408 7.82 6.31 31.77
C ILE A 408 9.15 5.69 32.22
N TYR A 409 9.35 4.38 32.02
CA TYR A 409 10.62 3.71 32.33
C TYR A 409 11.72 4.02 31.31
N VAL A 410 11.40 4.20 30.03
CA VAL A 410 12.39 4.55 28.98
C VAL A 410 12.99 5.95 29.22
N LYS A 411 12.24 6.86 29.84
CA LYS A 411 12.69 8.23 30.11
C LYS A 411 13.46 8.39 31.43
N LYS A 412 13.54 7.35 32.25
CA LYS A 412 14.18 7.39 33.58
C LYS A 412 15.60 6.81 33.60
N GLU A 413 16.05 6.20 32.51
CA GLU A 413 17.38 5.59 32.37
C GLU A 413 18.27 6.28 31.31
N ILE A 414 17.82 7.43 30.79
CA ILE A 414 18.64 8.45 30.10
C ILE A 414 18.77 9.64 31.06
#